data_AF-A0A933YVP1-F1
#
_entry.id   AF-A0A933YVP1-F1
#
_cell.length_a   1.000
_cell.length_b   1.000
_cell.length_c   1.000
_cell.angle_alpha   90.00
_cell.angle_beta   90.00
_cell.angle_gamma   90.00
#
_symmetry.space_group_name_H-M   'P 1'
#
loop_
_entity.id
_entity.type
_entity.pdbx_description
1 polymer ?
#
loop_
_entity_poly.entity_id
_entity_poly.type
_entity_poly.pdbx_seq_one_letter_code
_entity_poly.pdbx_strand_id
1 'polypeptide(L)' 'LCLGLFGFVQLLEGTIITPKIVGDTVGLHPLVAIVALLIGGQLFGITGMLLAVPVTAVLQVFLRSLARYYHDSEFFRGA' A
#
# COMPACT_ATOMS: atom_id res chain seq x y z
N LEU A 1 7.21 -35.71 -4.53
CA LEU A 1 8.40 -34.86 -4.31
C LEU A 1 8.20 -33.45 -4.88
N CYS A 2 7.87 -33.30 -6.17
CA CYS A 2 7.74 -32.00 -6.84
C CYS A 2 6.72 -31.05 -6.18
N LEU A 3 5.55 -31.55 -5.79
CA LEU A 3 4.53 -30.74 -5.09
C LEU A 3 5.02 -30.23 -3.72
N GLY A 4 5.81 -31.03 -2.99
CA GLY A 4 6.37 -30.64 -1.70
C GLY A 4 7.46 -29.57 -1.83
N LEU A 5 8.33 -29.71 -2.83
CA LEU A 5 9.36 -28.72 -3.16
C LEU A 5 8.74 -27.39 -3.62
N PHE A 6 7.72 -27.45 -4.48
CA PHE A 6 6.99 -26.26 -4.93
C PHE A 6 6.26 -25.57 -3.78
N GLY A 7 5.58 -26.33 -2.92
CA GLY A 7 4.91 -25.77 -1.73
C GLY A 7 5.90 -25.12 -0.75
N PHE A 8 7.07 -25.73 -0.53
CA PHE A 8 8.11 -25.16 0.31
C PHE A 8 8.66 -23.85 -0.24
N VAL A 9 8.97 -23.80 -1.55
CA VAL A 9 9.42 -22.58 -2.22
C VAL A 9 8.34 -21.49 -2.15
N GLN A 10 7.07 -21.82 -2.39
CA GLN A 10 5.97 -20.86 -2.31
C GLN A 10 5.77 -20.28 -0.91
N LEU A 11 5.88 -21.11 0.13
CA LEU A 11 5.83 -20.63 1.52
C LEU A 11 6.99 -19.68 1.82
N LEU A 12 8.19 -20.01 1.36
CA LEU A 12 9.38 -19.20 1.56
C LEU A 12 9.32 -17.88 0.77
N GLU A 13 8.78 -17.93 -0.46
CA GLU A 13 8.54 -16.77 -1.30
C GLU A 13 7.47 -15.83 -0.72
N GLY A 14 6.31 -16.36 -0.36
CA GLY A 14 5.19 -15.56 0.16
C GLY A 14 5.45 -14.97 1.55
N THR A 15 6.18 -15.69 2.41
CA THR A 15 6.33 -15.30 3.82
C THR A 15 7.60 -14.50 4.10
N ILE A 16 8.69 -14.73 3.36
CA ILE A 16 10.01 -14.14 3.67
C ILE A 16 10.52 -13.30 2.51
N ILE A 17 10.55 -13.84 1.29
CA ILE A 17 11.19 -13.17 0.15
C ILE A 17 10.36 -11.97 -0.31
N THR A 18 9.06 -12.17 -0.52
CA THR A 18 8.13 -11.11 -0.95
C THR A 18 8.14 -9.90 -0.02
N PRO A 19 7.94 -10.01 1.31
CA PRO A 19 8.00 -8.85 2.19
C PRO A 19 9.40 -8.21 2.27
N LYS A 20 10.49 -9.01 2.20
CA LYS A 20 11.86 -8.45 2.17
C LYS A 20 12.15 -7.63 0.91
N ILE A 21 11.65 -8.07 -0.25
CA ILE A 21 11.89 -7.38 -1.53
C ILE A 21 10.94 -6.20 -1.68
N VAL A 22 9.68 -6.37 -1.27
CA VAL A 22 8.63 -5.34 -1.40
C VAL A 22 8.69 -4.30 -0.26
N GLY A 23 9.45 -4.58 0.80
CA GLY A 23 9.89 -3.63 1.84
C GLY A 23 8.76 -2.83 2.48
N ASP A 24 8.27 -3.27 3.64
CA ASP A 24 7.27 -2.59 4.50
C ASP A 24 6.20 -1.79 3.69
N THR A 25 5.52 -2.56 2.84
CA THR A 25 4.33 -2.26 2.05
C THR A 25 3.73 -0.87 2.23
N VAL A 26 4.28 0.17 1.60
CA VAL A 26 3.64 1.48 1.31
C VAL A 26 3.01 2.20 2.53
N GLY A 27 3.05 1.66 3.75
CA GLY A 27 2.22 1.99 4.91
C GLY A 27 0.71 2.10 4.66
N LEU A 28 0.17 1.54 3.58
CA LEU A 28 -1.27 1.63 3.31
C LEU A 28 -1.98 0.61 4.21
N HIS A 29 -2.58 1.08 5.30
CA HIS A 29 -3.30 0.22 6.21
C HIS A 29 -4.42 -0.51 5.42
N PRO A 30 -4.53 -1.85 5.47
CA PRO A 30 -5.52 -2.60 4.68
C PRO A 30 -6.95 -2.07 4.81
N LEU A 31 -7.28 -1.50 5.97
CA LEU A 31 -8.54 -0.80 6.22
C LEU A 31 -8.81 0.34 5.23
N VAL A 32 -7.80 1.15 4.89
CA VAL A 32 -7.92 2.28 3.97
C VAL A 32 -8.30 1.81 2.57
N ALA A 33 -7.72 0.70 2.11
CA ALA A 33 -8.09 0.09 0.83
C ALA A 33 -9.54 -0.40 0.82
N ILE A 34 -9.98 -1.06 1.90
CA ILE A 34 -11.37 -1.53 2.04
C ILE A 34 -12.34 -0.35 2.05
N VAL A 35 -12.05 0.70 2.83
CA VAL A 35 -12.89 1.91 2.90
C VAL A 35 -12.96 2.59 1.53
N ALA A 36 -11.83 2.74 0.85
CA ALA A 36 -11.80 3.32 -0.49
C ALA A 36 -12.63 2.50 -1.51
N LEU A 37 -12.55 1.16 -1.45
CA LEU A 37 -13.36 0.28 -2.30
C LEU A 37 -14.86 0.45 -2.04
N LEU A 38 -15.26 0.54 -0.77
CA LEU A 38 -16.66 0.76 -0.40
C LEU A 38 -17.16 2.13 -0.88
N ILE A 39 -16.38 3.18 -0.65
CA ILE A 39 -16.72 4.55 -1.09
C ILE A 39 -16.76 4.63 -2.61
N GLY A 40 -15.73 4.15 -3.31
CA GLY A 40 -15.67 4.12 -4.77
C GLY A 40 -16.82 3.30 -5.37
N GLY A 41 -17.13 2.16 -4.75
CA GLY A 41 -18.25 1.31 -5.11
C GLY A 41 -19.61 1.98 -5.00
N GLN A 42 -19.83 2.80 -3.95
CA GLN A 42 -21.07 3.55 -3.79
C GLN A 42 -21.19 4.73 -4.77
N LEU A 43 -20.09 5.40 -5.09
CA LEU A 43 -20.11 6.59 -5.96
C LEU A 43 -20.27 6.27 -7.44
N PHE A 44 -19.55 5.24 -7.94
CA PHE A 44 -19.47 4.94 -9.38
C PHE A 44 -19.64 3.44 -9.68
N GLY A 45 -20.13 2.65 -8.73
CA GLY A 45 -20.30 1.20 -8.91
C GLY A 45 -18.98 0.48 -9.14
N ILE A 46 -18.97 -0.49 -10.07
CA ILE A 46 -17.79 -1.31 -10.40
C ILE A 46 -16.62 -0.45 -10.88
N THR A 47 -16.89 0.59 -11.68
CA THR A 47 -15.84 1.50 -12.18
C THR A 47 -15.15 2.22 -11.02
N GLY A 48 -15.91 2.63 -10.00
CA GLY A 48 -15.35 3.25 -8.80
C GLY A 48 -14.56 2.27 -7.95
N MET A 49 -14.94 0.99 -7.89
CA MET A 49 -14.14 -0.04 -7.21
C MET A 49 -12.80 -0.29 -7.93
N LEU A 50 -12.81 -0.36 -9.27
CA LEU A 50 -11.59 -0.51 -10.08
C LEU A 50 -10.60 0.64 -9.87
N LEU A 51 -11.12 1.87 -9.78
CA LEU A 51 -10.30 3.07 -9.62
C LEU A 51 -9.95 3.39 -8.15
N ALA A 52 -10.67 2.83 -7.18
CA ALA A 52 -10.46 3.14 -5.77
C ALA A 52 -9.02 2.88 -5.30
N VAL A 53 -8.45 1.72 -5.65
CA VAL A 53 -7.10 1.33 -5.24
C VAL A 53 -6.03 2.28 -5.83
N PRO A 54 -5.94 2.49 -7.16
CA PRO A 54 -4.92 3.38 -7.71
C PRO A 54 -5.08 4.84 -7.26
N VAL A 55 -6.31 5.35 -7.12
CA VAL A 55 -6.55 6.71 -6.61
C VAL A 55 -6.04 6.86 -5.18
N THR A 56 -6.34 5.87 -4.33
CA THR A 56 -5.89 5.88 -2.93
C THR A 56 -4.37 5.79 -2.81
N ALA A 57 -3.73 4.97 -3.65
CA ALA A 57 -2.28 4.86 -3.70
C ALA A 57 -1.62 6.19 -4.10
N VAL A 58 -2.13 6.87 -5.14
CA VAL A 58 -1.63 8.19 -5.56
C VAL A 58 -1.82 9.22 -4.46
N LEU A 59 -3.01 9.28 -3.84
CA LEU A 59 -3.29 10.20 -2.74
C LEU A 59 -2.33 10.00 -1.57
N GLN A 60 -2.04 8.75 -1.21
CA GLN A 60 -1.14 8.43 -0.11
C GLN A 60 0.31 8.87 -0.40
N VAL A 61 0.80 8.65 -1.63
CA VAL A 61 2.13 9.11 -2.06
C VAL A 61 2.21 10.64 -2.02
N PHE A 62 1.13 11.31 -2.44
CA PHE A 62 1.04 12.77 -2.39
C PHE A 62 1.08 13.29 -0.95
N LEU A 63 0.27 12.73 -0.06
CA LEU A 63 0.25 13.08 1.37
C LEU A 63 1.60 12.81 2.05
N ARG A 64 2.24 11.66 1.78
CA ARG A 64 3.58 11.36 2.30
C ARG A 64 4.62 12.33 1.79
N SER A 65 4.52 12.75 0.53
CA SER A 65 5.45 13.71 -0.05
C SER A 65 5.25 15.09 0.54
N LEU A 66 4.01 15.55 0.71
CA LEU A 66 3.67 16.78 1.44
C LEU A 66 4.16 16.76 2.89
N ALA A 67 3.95 15.65 3.61
CA ALA A 67 4.40 15.51 4.99
C ALA A 67 5.93 15.61 5.11
N ARG A 68 6.68 15.03 4.15
CA ARG A 68 8.14 15.19 4.08
C ARG A 68 8.54 16.62 3.77
N TYR A 69 7.89 17.27 2.81
CA TYR A 69 8.13 18.68 2.49
C TYR A 69 7.86 19.60 3.69
N TYR A 70 6.81 19.34 4.45
CA TYR A 70 6.48 20.12 5.66
C TYR A 70 7.50 19.91 6.78
N HIS A 71 8.08 18.71 6.88
CA HIS A 71 9.12 18.42 7.87
C HIS A 71 10.50 19.01 7.49
N ASP A 72 10.78 19.22 6.20
CA ASP A 72 12.03 19.83 5.71
C ASP A 72 12.00 21.36 5.66
N SER A 73 10.83 22.01 5.73
CA SER A 73 10.70 23.47 5.74
C SER A 73 11.00 24.05 7.12
N GLU A 74 12.28 24.08 7.51
CA GLU A 74 12.95 24.98 8.48
C GLU A 74 12.35 25.23 9.89
N PHE A 75 11.16 24.76 10.25
CA PHE A 75 10.53 25.05 11.54
C PHE A 75 10.84 24.00 12.62
N PHE A 76 11.39 22.83 12.26
CA PHE A 76 11.70 21.75 13.21
C PHE A 76 13.19 21.39 13.32
N ARG A 77 14.08 22.12 12.63
CA ARG A 77 15.53 21.92 12.72
C ARG A 77 16.20 22.75 13.83
N GLY A 78 15.42 23.22 14.81
CA GLY A 78 15.86 24.19 15.81
C GLY A 78 15.16 24.11 17.17
N ALA A 79 14.94 22.91 17.70
CA ALA A 79 14.73 22.71 19.15
C ALA A 79 15.53 21.50 19.63
#